data_AF-A0AAE4ET82-F1
#
_entry.id   AF-A0AAE4ET82-F1
#
_cell.length_a   1.000
_cell.length_b   1.000
_cell.length_c   1.000
_cell.angle_alpha   90.00
_cell.angle_beta   90.00
_cell.angle_gamma   90.00
#
_symmetry.space_group_name_H-M   'P 1'
#
loop_
_entity.id
_entity.type
_entity.pdbx_description
1 polymer ?
#
loop_
_entity_poly.entity_id
_entity_poly.type
_entity_poly.pdbx_seq_one_letter_code
_entity_poly.pdbx_strand_id
1 'polypeptide(L)'
;MSEQPSEQPPYSPEARHLEDIPSVEVISRAAVMLLSAGAERLGLADADPATSPHRDLDEARRLITALAGLVTASAEYLGLHAGPLRDGLQSLQKAFREASAVPDEPGQGPGEKYTGPVY
;
A
#
# COMPACT_ATOMS: atom_id res chain seq x y z
N MET A 1 22.46 36.63 30.89
CA MET A 1 22.00 35.38 30.23
C MET A 1 21.18 35.82 29.04
N SER A 2 21.78 35.80 27.84
CA SER A 2 21.07 36.11 26.60
C SER A 2 20.66 34.78 25.98
N GLU A 3 19.35 34.54 25.87
CA GLU A 3 18.80 33.40 25.15
C GLU A 3 19.14 33.56 23.66
N GLN A 4 19.91 32.63 23.10
CA GLN A 4 20.10 32.53 21.66
C GLN A 4 18.81 31.94 21.04
N PRO A 5 18.32 32.48 19.91
CA PRO A 5 17.22 31.84 19.19
C PRO A 5 17.67 30.46 18.72
N SER A 6 16.83 29.45 18.94
CA SER A 6 17.07 28.09 18.45
C SER A 6 17.11 28.09 16.92
N GLU A 7 18.30 27.97 16.35
CA GLU A 7 18.55 27.79 14.93
C GLU A 7 17.90 26.46 14.49
N GLN A 8 16.79 26.54 13.76
CA GLN A 8 16.22 25.36 13.11
C GLN A 8 17.19 24.88 12.03
N PRO A 9 17.55 23.59 11.97
CA PRO A 9 18.54 23.11 11.03
C PRO A 9 18.11 23.37 9.58
N PRO A 10 19.02 23.87 8.72
CA PRO A 10 18.70 24.13 7.32
C PRO A 10 18.58 22.78 6.62
N TYR A 11 17.41 22.51 6.04
CA TYR A 11 17.09 21.29 5.29
C TYR A 11 16.62 20.09 6.15
N SER A 12 15.46 20.25 6.79
CA SER A 12 14.45 19.20 6.60
C SER A 12 13.80 19.50 5.24
N PRO A 13 13.63 18.53 4.32
CA PRO A 13 12.78 18.75 3.15
C PRO A 13 11.44 19.28 3.68
N GLU A 14 11.09 20.51 3.32
CA GLU A 14 9.92 21.20 3.87
C GLU A 14 8.73 20.24 3.82
N ALA A 15 8.24 19.87 4.99
CA ALA A 15 7.01 19.10 5.08
C ALA A 15 5.92 20.01 4.49
N ARG A 16 5.59 19.79 3.20
CA ARG A 16 4.54 20.55 2.52
C ARG A 16 3.26 20.47 3.33
N HIS A 17 2.61 21.62 3.51
CA HIS A 17 1.31 21.67 4.17
C HIS A 17 0.29 20.86 3.35
N LEU A 18 -0.64 20.17 4.03
CA LEU A 18 -1.56 19.24 3.37
C LEU A 18 -2.51 19.96 2.41
N GLU A 19 -2.86 21.21 2.72
CA GLU A 19 -3.65 22.10 1.88
C GLU A 19 -3.00 22.40 0.52
N ASP A 20 -1.68 22.29 0.41
CA ASP A 20 -0.92 22.57 -0.81
C ASP A 20 -0.72 21.30 -1.68
N ILE A 21 -1.16 20.13 -1.21
CA ILE A 21 -0.94 18.86 -1.91
C ILE A 21 -2.20 18.49 -2.71
N PRO A 22 -2.10 18.29 -4.04
CA PRO A 22 -3.22 17.83 -4.84
C PRO A 22 -3.79 16.51 -4.30
N SER A 23 -5.12 16.35 -4.29
CA SER A 23 -5.76 15.13 -3.77
C SER A 23 -5.31 13.86 -4.50
N VAL A 24 -5.05 13.94 -5.81
CA VAL A 24 -4.51 12.82 -6.60
C VAL A 24 -3.14 12.37 -6.09
N GLU A 25 -2.31 13.30 -5.63
CA GLU A 25 -1.00 13.01 -5.05
C GLU A 25 -1.15 12.36 -3.66
N VAL A 26 -2.07 12.87 -2.83
CA VAL A 26 -2.37 12.27 -1.51
C VAL A 26 -2.83 10.82 -1.67
N ILE A 27 -3.78 10.57 -2.57
CA ILE A 27 -4.31 9.23 -2.85
C ILE A 27 -3.21 8.32 -3.36
N SER A 28 -2.41 8.77 -4.33
CA SER A 28 -1.34 7.96 -4.93
C SER A 28 -0.27 7.61 -3.89
N ARG A 29 0.11 8.55 -3.02
CA ARG A 29 1.06 8.29 -1.91
C ARG A 29 0.50 7.29 -0.91
N ALA A 30 -0.78 7.41 -0.54
CA ALA A 30 -1.44 6.45 0.35
C ALA A 30 -1.50 5.05 -0.29
N ALA A 31 -1.82 4.96 -1.58
CA ALA A 31 -1.84 3.70 -2.31
C ALA A 31 -0.45 3.04 -2.35
N VAL A 32 0.61 3.81 -2.62
CA VAL A 32 2.00 3.31 -2.59
C VAL A 32 2.39 2.86 -1.18
N MET A 33 2.00 3.60 -0.14
CA MET A 33 2.25 3.20 1.25
C MET A 33 1.58 1.87 1.59
N LEU A 34 0.32 1.68 1.19
CA LEU A 34 -0.41 0.42 1.40
C LEU A 34 0.19 -0.72 0.58
N LEU A 35 0.62 -0.46 -0.67
CA LEU A 35 1.32 -1.44 -1.52
C LEU A 35 2.60 -1.92 -0.83
N SER A 36 3.47 -0.99 -0.42
CA SER A 36 4.75 -1.30 0.23
C SER A 36 4.55 -2.03 1.55
N ALA A 37 3.62 -1.57 2.39
CA ALA A 37 3.31 -2.25 3.64
C ALA A 37 2.71 -3.66 3.42
N GLY A 38 1.86 -3.82 2.40
CA GLY A 38 1.31 -5.13 2.03
C GLY A 38 2.40 -6.09 1.54
N ALA A 39 3.34 -5.62 0.72
CA ALA A 39 4.49 -6.41 0.27
C ALA A 39 5.37 -6.86 1.44
N GLU A 40 5.65 -5.96 2.39
CA GLU A 40 6.40 -6.26 3.61
C GLU A 40 5.71 -7.35 4.43
N ARG A 41 4.39 -7.25 4.62
CA ARG A 41 3.60 -8.24 5.38
C ARG A 41 3.43 -9.58 4.67
N LEU A 42 3.67 -9.62 3.37
CA LEU A 42 3.78 -10.86 2.61
C LEU A 42 5.20 -11.46 2.66
N GLY A 43 6.16 -10.75 3.27
CA GLY A 43 7.57 -11.15 3.31
C GLY A 43 8.34 -10.88 2.00
N LEU A 44 7.74 -10.15 1.05
CA LEU A 44 8.31 -9.96 -0.30
C LEU A 44 9.57 -9.08 -0.34
N ALA A 45 9.92 -8.45 0.79
CA ALA A 45 11.14 -7.66 0.93
C ALA A 45 12.38 -8.51 1.26
N ASP A 46 12.19 -9.76 1.71
CA ASP A 46 13.27 -10.67 2.06
C ASP A 46 13.61 -11.64 0.91
N ALA A 47 14.82 -12.23 0.96
CA ALA A 47 15.29 -13.18 -0.05
C ALA A 47 14.41 -14.44 -0.13
N ASP A 48 13.84 -14.87 0.99
CA ASP A 48 12.84 -15.93 1.06
C ASP A 48 11.60 -15.41 1.79
N PRO A 49 10.51 -15.09 1.05
CA PRO A 49 9.29 -14.60 1.65
C PRO A 49 8.65 -15.55 2.66
N ALA A 50 8.83 -16.87 2.49
CA ALA A 50 8.18 -17.85 3.36
C ALA A 50 8.75 -17.84 4.78
N THR A 51 10.02 -17.44 4.95
CA THR A 51 10.74 -17.42 6.22
C THR A 51 10.97 -16.01 6.77
N SER A 52 10.42 -14.98 6.11
CA SER A 52 10.54 -13.58 6.55
C SER A 52 10.01 -13.38 7.99
N PRO A 53 10.75 -12.67 8.86
CA PRO A 53 10.29 -12.30 10.20
C PRO A 53 9.19 -11.23 10.19
N HIS A 54 8.96 -10.57 9.04
CA HIS A 54 7.95 -9.52 8.87
C HIS A 54 6.65 -10.04 8.25
N ARG A 55 6.63 -11.32 7.83
CA ARG A 55 5.46 -11.97 7.25
C ARG A 55 4.34 -12.11 8.27
N ASP A 56 3.18 -11.54 7.94
CA ASP A 56 1.93 -11.57 8.69
C ASP A 56 0.75 -11.50 7.72
N LEU A 57 0.11 -12.65 7.45
CA LEU A 57 -1.00 -12.73 6.50
C LEU A 57 -2.26 -12.04 7.01
N ASP A 58 -2.49 -11.97 8.33
CA ASP A 58 -3.69 -11.32 8.84
C ASP A 58 -3.61 -9.80 8.70
N GLU A 59 -2.41 -9.22 8.87
CA GLU A 59 -2.15 -7.81 8.57
C GLU A 59 -2.12 -7.55 7.06
N ALA A 60 -1.50 -8.43 6.26
CA ALA A 60 -1.49 -8.31 4.80
C ALA A 60 -2.91 -8.27 4.22
N ARG A 61 -3.82 -9.12 4.71
CA ARG A 61 -5.23 -9.14 4.28
C ARG A 61 -5.90 -7.78 4.43
N ARG A 62 -5.67 -7.12 5.57
CA ARG A 62 -6.26 -5.81 5.88
C ARG A 62 -5.72 -4.72 4.96
N LEU A 63 -4.40 -4.69 4.73
CA LEU A 63 -3.75 -3.73 3.85
C LEU A 63 -4.16 -3.89 2.39
N ILE A 64 -4.18 -5.12 1.87
CA ILE A 64 -4.60 -5.41 0.49
C ILE A 64 -6.08 -5.05 0.29
N THR A 65 -6.94 -5.36 1.27
CA THR A 65 -8.36 -5.00 1.20
C THR A 65 -8.58 -3.48 1.21
N ALA A 66 -7.83 -2.74 2.05
CA ALA A 66 -7.89 -1.29 2.09
C ALA A 66 -7.40 -0.67 0.77
N LEU A 67 -6.29 -1.17 0.23
CA LEU A 67 -5.75 -0.75 -1.06
C LEU A 67 -6.74 -0.99 -2.21
N ALA A 68 -7.38 -2.16 -2.24
CA ALA A 68 -8.40 -2.48 -3.24
C ALA A 68 -9.58 -1.51 -3.21
N GLY A 69 -10.09 -1.21 -2.00
CA GLY A 69 -11.13 -0.20 -1.83
C GLY A 69 -10.68 1.19 -2.33
N LEU A 70 -9.48 1.61 -1.95
CA LEU A 70 -8.91 2.90 -2.34
C LEU A 70 -8.75 3.02 -3.86
N VAL A 71 -8.11 2.03 -4.50
CA VAL A 71 -7.83 2.04 -5.95
C VAL A 71 -9.13 1.98 -6.75
N THR A 72 -10.09 1.16 -6.35
CA THR A 72 -11.39 1.07 -7.02
C THR A 72 -12.18 2.37 -6.89
N ALA A 73 -12.24 2.96 -5.69
CA ALA A 73 -12.98 4.19 -5.45
C ALA A 73 -12.35 5.43 -6.13
N SER A 74 -11.03 5.42 -6.35
CA SER A 74 -10.30 6.56 -6.91
C SER A 74 -9.95 6.42 -8.40
N ALA A 75 -10.36 5.32 -9.05
CA ALA A 75 -9.93 4.97 -10.40
C ALA A 75 -10.17 6.07 -11.44
N GLU A 76 -11.29 6.77 -11.38
CA GLU A 76 -11.64 7.85 -12.32
C GLU A 76 -10.77 9.11 -12.16
N TYR A 77 -10.20 9.33 -10.97
CA TYR A 77 -9.39 10.52 -10.65
C TYR A 77 -7.89 10.30 -10.85
N LEU A 78 -7.44 9.04 -10.83
CA LEU A 78 -6.01 8.70 -10.89
C LEU A 78 -5.41 8.80 -12.29
N GLY A 79 -6.23 8.84 -13.35
CA GLY A 79 -5.77 8.94 -14.73
C GLY A 79 -4.72 7.88 -15.07
N LEU A 80 -3.54 8.32 -15.53
CA LEU A 80 -2.43 7.44 -15.89
C LEU A 80 -1.83 6.64 -14.72
N HIS A 81 -2.04 7.06 -13.47
CA HIS A 81 -1.51 6.35 -12.30
C HIS A 81 -2.36 5.14 -11.89
N ALA A 82 -3.59 5.03 -12.41
CA ALA A 82 -4.51 3.96 -12.02
C ALA A 82 -4.05 2.57 -12.48
N GLY A 83 -3.43 2.47 -13.66
CA GLY A 83 -2.93 1.20 -14.21
C GLY A 83 -1.88 0.55 -13.32
N PRO A 84 -0.73 1.20 -13.08
CA PRO A 84 0.33 0.66 -12.23
C PRO A 84 -0.13 0.27 -10.82
N LEU A 85 -1.05 1.05 -10.22
CA LEU A 85 -1.58 0.74 -8.88
C LEU A 85 -2.46 -0.52 -8.88
N ARG A 86 -3.25 -0.74 -9.93
CA ARG A 86 -4.03 -1.99 -10.10
C ARG A 86 -3.13 -3.19 -10.33
N ASP A 87 -2.09 -3.05 -11.14
CA ASP A 87 -1.14 -4.14 -11.42
C ASP A 87 -0.37 -4.54 -10.14
N GLY A 88 0.05 -3.54 -9.36
CA GLY A 88 0.66 -3.76 -8.05
C GLY A 88 -0.29 -4.46 -7.08
N LEU A 89 -1.54 -4.00 -6.98
CA LEU A 89 -2.57 -4.63 -6.15
C LEU A 89 -2.81 -6.09 -6.55
N GLN A 90 -2.97 -6.36 -7.84
CA GLN A 90 -3.18 -7.72 -8.35
C GLN A 90 -1.98 -8.63 -8.02
N SER A 91 -0.76 -8.09 -8.07
CA SER A 91 0.45 -8.81 -7.70
C SER A 91 0.45 -9.20 -6.22
N LEU A 92 0.03 -8.30 -5.32
CA LEU A 92 -0.14 -8.63 -3.90
C LEU A 92 -1.24 -9.67 -3.66
N GLN A 93 -2.37 -9.58 -4.37
CA GLN A 93 -3.46 -10.54 -4.24
C GLN A 93 -3.02 -11.96 -4.64
N LYS A 94 -2.25 -12.09 -5.73
CA LYS A 94 -1.66 -13.37 -6.15
C LYS A 94 -0.67 -13.91 -5.12
N ALA A 95 0.27 -13.08 -4.69
CA ALA A 95 1.25 -13.47 -3.68
C ALA A 95 0.60 -13.88 -2.35
N PHE A 96 -0.47 -13.19 -1.94
CA PHE A 96 -1.25 -13.60 -0.77
C PHE A 96 -1.88 -14.99 -0.95
N ARG A 97 -2.51 -15.22 -2.09
CA ARG A 97 -3.15 -16.51 -2.42
C ARG A 97 -2.14 -17.65 -2.40
N GLU A 98 -0.96 -17.44 -2.99
CA GLU A 98 0.14 -18.40 -3.02
C GLU A 98 0.72 -18.66 -1.62
N ALA A 99 0.84 -17.61 -0.81
CA ALA A 99 1.38 -17.71 0.54
C ALA A 99 0.39 -18.32 1.56
N SER A 100 -0.91 -18.35 1.25
CA SER A 100 -1.92 -18.90 2.15
C SER A 100 -1.90 -20.43 2.15
N ALA A 101 -1.79 -21.04 3.33
CA ALA A 101 -1.89 -22.49 3.47
C ALA A 101 -3.29 -23.03 3.14
N VAL A 102 -4.31 -22.19 3.33
CA VAL A 102 -5.70 -22.47 2.95
C VAL A 102 -6.17 -21.29 2.09
N PRO A 103 -6.14 -21.41 0.76
CA PRO A 103 -6.58 -20.35 -0.12
C PRO A 103 -8.05 -20.01 0.09
N ASP A 104 -8.37 -18.72 0.03
CA ASP A 104 -9.76 -18.28 -0.01
C ASP A 104 -10.44 -18.74 -1.30
N GLU A 105 -11.75 -18.96 -1.24
CA GLU A 105 -12.56 -19.22 -2.43
C GLU A 105 -12.47 -18.03 -3.41
N PRO A 106 -12.58 -18.26 -4.73
CA PRO A 106 -12.58 -17.17 -5.72
C PRO A 106 -13.62 -16.09 -5.40
N GLY A 107 -13.19 -14.84 -5.33
CA GLY A 107 -14.02 -13.68 -4.97
C GLY A 107 -14.03 -13.37 -3.47
N GLN A 108 -13.42 -14.21 -2.63
CA GLN A 108 -13.33 -14.04 -1.17
C GLN A 108 -11.91 -13.69 -0.69
N GLY A 109 -10.94 -13.63 -1.59
CA GLY A 109 -9.59 -13.20 -1.27
C GLY A 109 -9.50 -11.72 -0.84
N PRO A 110 -8.37 -11.29 -0.27
CA PRO A 110 -8.19 -9.90 0.15
C PRO A 110 -8.45 -8.92 -0.98
N GLY A 111 -9.39 -8.00 -0.79
CA GLY A 111 -9.77 -7.00 -1.79
C GLY A 111 -10.59 -7.50 -2.98
N GLU A 112 -10.81 -8.82 -3.15
CA GLU A 112 -11.51 -9.39 -4.32
C GLU A 112 -12.98 -8.97 -4.42
N LYS A 113 -13.60 -8.57 -3.31
CA LYS A 113 -14.90 -7.90 -3.30
C LYS A 113 -14.95 -6.69 -4.25
N TYR A 114 -13.83 -5.97 -4.40
CA TYR A 114 -13.73 -4.76 -5.22
C TYR A 114 -13.15 -5.02 -6.61
N THR A 115 -12.26 -6.00 -6.75
CA THR A 115 -11.49 -6.26 -7.98
C THR A 115 -11.99 -7.46 -8.78
N GLY A 116 -12.86 -8.28 -8.21
CA GLY A 116 -13.15 -9.62 -8.72
C GLY A 116 -12.08 -10.65 -8.34
N PRO A 117 -12.31 -11.93 -8.68
CA PRO A 117 -11.41 -13.03 -8.37
C PRO A 117 -10.07 -12.91 -9.08
N VAL A 118 -9.00 -13.30 -8.39
CA VAL A 118 -7.64 -13.37 -8.94
C VAL A 118 -7.21 -14.83 -9.10
N TYR A 119 -6.69 -15.15 -10.29
CA TYR A 119 -6.23 -16.49 -10.70
C TYR A 119 -4.72 -16.54 -10.84
#